data_AF-A0A1H6WYB9-F1
#
_entry.id   AF-A0A1H6WYB9-F1
#
_cell.length_a   1.000
_cell.length_b   1.000
_cell.length_c   1.000
_cell.angle_alpha   90.00
_cell.angle_beta   90.00
_cell.angle_gamma   90.00
#
_symmetry.space_group_name_H-M   'P 1'
#
loop_
_entity.id
_entity.type
_entity.pdbx_description
1 polymer ?
#
loop_
_entity_poly.entity_id
_entity_poly.type
_entity_poly.pdbx_seq_one_letter_code
_entity_poly.pdbx_strand_id
1 'polypeptide(L)'
;MSADRAALQQALKRGEQDGGHIEFKERLTRELHLADGRMESLAAQLRHRVLSGDGEATYVVGVTDNGGIAGIAPEEFSETMDVLSLLAEEAGAHIENVDTWSAGDDGLVGMATIREGSMLTADNGHIVIGTAGHVDHGKSTLVGSLVTGEPDDGDGFTRSFLDVQPHEVERGLSADLSYAVYGFDETGDPVRMDNPHRKTDRARVVQEADRLVSFVDTVGHEPWLRTTIRGLVGQKLDYGLLAVAADDGPTKTTREHLGILLATDLPTIVAVTKVDAVSPERVVEVEKEIETLLRDVQKTPLRVERYGVETAAGELNETVVPIIRTSAVRGDGMDDLDRLFETLPKRSTDEHSEFQMYIDRTYNVTGVGAVASGTINAGTVSEGDELLLGPMSDGSFREVEVRSIEMHYHRVDTAKAGRIVGIALKGVDESEVKRGMALLPREADPDPVRSFEAEVMVLNHPTRITEGYEPVIHLETLSETAVFSPEGGKLLPGDTGTTTVEFKFRPYFVEEGQRFVFREGSSKGVGTVVSVDD
;
A
#
# COMPACT_ATOMS: atom_id res chain seq x y z
N MET A 1 29.75 18.32 7.44
CA MET A 1 31.22 18.28 7.26
C MET A 1 31.72 16.90 7.71
N SER A 2 32.22 15.97 6.93
CA SER A 2 32.57 15.83 5.51
C SER A 2 32.30 14.36 5.18
N ALA A 3 31.18 14.05 4.52
CA ALA A 3 31.06 12.80 3.77
C ALA A 3 31.93 12.94 2.51
N ASP A 4 32.58 11.85 2.17
CA ASP A 4 33.79 11.79 1.37
C ASP A 4 33.69 12.52 0.01
N ARG A 5 34.42 13.64 -0.15
CA ARG A 5 34.57 14.31 -1.47
C ARG A 5 35.40 13.47 -2.46
N ALA A 6 35.89 12.30 -2.07
CA ALA A 6 36.67 11.43 -2.94
C ALA A 6 35.93 11.09 -4.24
N ALA A 7 34.62 10.81 -4.18
CA ALA A 7 33.81 10.53 -5.37
C ALA A 7 33.79 11.71 -6.35
N LEU A 8 33.48 12.92 -5.84
CA LEU A 8 33.52 14.17 -6.62
C LEU A 8 34.91 14.41 -7.22
N GLN A 9 35.97 14.29 -6.43
CA GLN A 9 37.34 14.49 -6.92
C GLN A 9 37.74 13.46 -7.98
N GLN A 10 37.27 12.22 -7.85
CA GLN A 10 37.54 11.16 -8.82
C GLN A 10 36.81 11.41 -10.14
N ALA A 11 35.55 11.83 -10.10
CA ALA A 11 34.78 12.21 -11.29
C ALA A 11 35.39 13.43 -12.00
N LEU A 12 35.73 14.49 -11.24
CA LEU A 12 36.41 15.68 -11.78
C LEU A 12 37.77 15.33 -12.40
N LYS A 13 38.51 14.39 -11.83
CA LYS A 13 39.79 13.92 -12.37
C LYS A 13 39.65 13.06 -13.62
N ARG A 14 38.58 12.26 -13.71
CA ARG A 14 38.26 11.47 -14.92
C ARG A 14 37.81 12.37 -16.07
N GLY A 15 37.17 13.49 -15.74
CA GLY A 15 36.69 14.49 -16.69
C GLY A 15 35.46 14.02 -17.48
N GLU A 16 34.81 14.97 -18.14
CA GLU A 16 33.85 14.66 -19.19
C GLU A 16 34.56 13.95 -20.36
N GLN A 17 33.95 12.89 -20.86
CA GLN A 17 34.45 12.12 -22.00
C GLN A 17 33.41 12.16 -23.11
N ASP A 18 33.84 12.48 -24.33
CA ASP A 18 32.97 12.42 -25.52
C ASP A 18 32.45 10.99 -25.69
N GLY A 19 31.15 10.80 -25.49
CA GLY A 19 30.50 9.48 -25.53
C GLY A 19 30.79 8.57 -24.32
N GLY A 20 31.34 9.10 -23.22
CA GLY A 20 31.51 8.37 -21.97
C GLY A 20 30.34 8.54 -21.01
N HIS A 21 30.35 7.77 -19.92
CA HIS A 21 29.28 7.76 -18.91
C HIS A 21 29.28 8.96 -17.95
N ILE A 22 30.30 9.83 -17.98
CA ILE A 22 30.38 11.03 -17.12
C ILE A 22 30.06 12.28 -17.93
N GLU A 23 29.16 13.11 -17.42
CA GLU A 23 28.74 14.38 -18.02
C GLU A 23 28.89 15.54 -17.04
N PHE A 24 29.40 16.68 -17.50
CA PHE A 24 29.45 17.91 -16.71
C PHE A 24 28.39 18.90 -17.18
N LYS A 25 27.75 19.57 -16.21
CA LYS A 25 26.78 20.63 -16.45
C LYS A 25 26.93 21.72 -15.41
N GLU A 26 26.96 22.97 -15.88
CA GLU A 26 26.88 24.10 -14.96
C GLU A 26 25.48 24.18 -14.35
N ARG A 27 24.44 24.17 -15.19
CA ARG A 27 23.02 24.09 -14.81
C ARG A 27 22.15 23.61 -15.96
N LEU A 28 20.95 23.11 -15.66
CA LEU A 28 19.88 22.85 -16.61
C LEU A 28 18.66 23.72 -16.24
N THR A 29 17.92 24.18 -17.24
CA THR A 29 16.74 25.04 -17.04
C THR A 29 15.59 24.59 -17.91
N ARG A 30 14.36 24.73 -17.41
CA ARG A 30 13.16 24.27 -18.11
C ARG A 30 13.01 24.99 -19.46
N GLU A 31 13.17 26.31 -19.48
CA GLU A 31 13.00 27.14 -20.67
C GLU A 31 13.94 26.75 -21.83
N LEU A 32 15.19 26.39 -21.53
CA LEU A 32 16.20 26.10 -22.56
C LEU A 32 16.30 24.62 -22.91
N HIS A 33 16.19 23.74 -21.92
CA HIS A 33 16.53 22.33 -22.09
C HIS A 33 15.30 21.44 -22.34
N LEU A 34 14.10 21.93 -22.00
CA LEU A 34 12.83 21.26 -22.29
C LEU A 34 12.10 21.87 -23.49
N ALA A 35 12.73 22.79 -24.23
CA ALA A 35 12.16 23.33 -25.47
C ALA A 35 12.03 22.23 -26.54
N ASP A 36 10.99 22.34 -27.38
CA ASP A 36 10.66 21.37 -28.43
C ASP A 36 11.89 20.96 -29.27
N GLY A 37 12.11 19.64 -29.36
CA GLY A 37 13.24 19.01 -30.09
C GLY A 37 14.58 19.04 -29.35
N ARG A 38 14.79 19.92 -28.36
CA ARG A 38 16.02 19.93 -27.54
C ARG A 38 15.98 18.87 -26.44
N MET A 39 14.82 18.66 -25.82
CA MET A 39 14.60 17.59 -24.84
C MET A 39 14.93 16.22 -25.43
N GLU A 40 14.37 15.89 -26.59
CA GLU A 40 14.60 14.63 -27.31
C GLU A 40 16.08 14.39 -27.59
N SER A 41 16.81 15.43 -28.02
CA SER A 41 18.24 15.34 -28.26
C SER A 41 19.05 15.09 -26.99
N LEU A 42 18.67 15.72 -25.87
CA LEU A 42 19.36 15.54 -24.59
C LEU A 42 19.06 14.18 -23.97
N ALA A 43 17.82 13.71 -24.06
CA ALA A 43 17.43 12.37 -23.63
C ALA A 43 18.14 11.28 -24.44
N ALA A 44 18.27 11.44 -25.76
CA ALA A 44 19.05 10.52 -26.59
C ALA A 44 20.54 10.48 -26.19
N GLN A 45 21.12 11.63 -25.82
CA GLN A 45 22.49 11.69 -25.30
C GLN A 45 22.60 10.99 -23.96
N LEU A 46 21.69 11.25 -23.02
CA LEU A 46 21.67 10.61 -21.70
C LEU A 46 21.55 9.08 -21.83
N ARG A 47 20.63 8.60 -22.66
CA ARG A 47 20.46 7.16 -22.96
C ARG A 47 21.77 6.55 -23.48
N HIS A 48 22.45 7.24 -24.40
CA HIS A 48 23.73 6.77 -24.91
C HIS A 48 24.81 6.68 -23.82
N ARG A 49 24.84 7.63 -22.88
CA ARG A 49 25.80 7.64 -21.77
C ARG A 49 25.56 6.49 -20.80
N VAL A 50 24.30 6.25 -20.44
CA VAL A 50 23.89 5.11 -19.60
C VAL A 50 24.32 3.79 -20.23
N LEU A 51 24.04 3.59 -21.52
CA LEU A 51 24.46 2.40 -22.26
C LEU A 51 25.99 2.27 -22.33
N SER A 52 26.73 3.39 -22.38
CA SER A 52 28.20 3.39 -22.43
C SER A 52 28.86 3.16 -21.07
N GLY A 53 28.10 3.24 -19.98
CA GLY A 53 28.54 2.95 -18.62
C GLY A 53 27.97 1.66 -18.04
N ASP A 54 27.61 0.69 -18.89
CA ASP A 54 27.02 -0.59 -18.49
C ASP A 54 25.75 -0.43 -17.62
N GLY A 55 24.88 0.51 -18.01
CA GLY A 55 23.61 0.79 -17.34
C GLY A 55 23.70 1.92 -16.30
N GLU A 56 24.81 2.66 -16.23
CA GLU A 56 25.00 3.78 -15.31
C GLU A 56 25.62 5.00 -16.03
N ALA A 57 25.22 6.20 -15.64
CA ALA A 57 25.83 7.47 -16.03
C ALA A 57 25.96 8.41 -14.82
N THR A 58 26.98 9.25 -14.80
CA THR A 58 27.23 10.22 -13.73
C THR A 58 27.12 11.64 -14.28
N TYR A 59 26.21 12.44 -13.73
CA TYR A 59 26.08 13.86 -14.05
C TYR A 59 26.64 14.70 -12.91
N VAL A 60 27.67 15.48 -13.18
CA VAL A 60 28.26 16.42 -12.21
C VAL A 60 27.74 17.82 -12.50
N VAL A 61 26.91 18.33 -11.58
CA VAL A 61 26.15 19.57 -11.68
C VAL A 61 26.81 20.69 -10.87
N GLY A 62 26.77 21.93 -11.35
CA GLY A 62 27.48 23.06 -10.75
C GLY A 62 28.96 23.09 -11.11
N VAL A 63 29.32 22.46 -12.22
CA VAL A 63 30.69 22.35 -12.73
C VAL A 63 30.74 22.79 -14.19
N THR A 64 31.74 23.58 -14.54
CA THR A 64 32.03 23.97 -15.93
C THR A 64 32.47 22.77 -16.76
N ASP A 65 32.34 22.85 -18.08
CA ASP A 65 32.76 21.78 -19.02
C ASP A 65 34.25 21.36 -18.86
N ASN A 66 35.09 22.21 -18.27
CA ASN A 66 36.50 21.91 -17.98
C ASN A 66 36.74 21.29 -16.59
N GLY A 67 35.70 20.92 -15.85
CA GLY A 67 35.81 20.35 -14.51
C GLY A 67 36.06 21.37 -13.39
N GLY A 68 35.92 22.67 -13.67
CA GLY A 68 36.00 23.72 -12.64
C GLY A 68 34.69 23.83 -11.87
N ILE A 69 34.76 23.81 -10.53
CA ILE A 69 33.60 23.99 -9.65
C ILE A 69 33.09 25.43 -9.81
N ALA A 70 31.93 25.61 -10.43
CA ALA A 70 31.26 26.90 -10.55
C ALA A 70 30.44 27.19 -9.29
N GLY A 71 29.69 26.19 -8.83
CA GLY A 71 28.69 26.34 -7.79
C GLY A 71 27.47 27.09 -8.30
N ILE A 72 26.27 26.54 -8.09
CA ILE A 72 25.01 27.19 -8.47
C ILE A 72 24.13 27.42 -7.24
N ALA A 73 23.21 28.38 -7.31
CA ALA A 73 22.32 28.65 -6.17
C ALA A 73 21.42 27.43 -5.87
N PRO A 74 20.98 27.21 -4.61
CA PRO A 74 20.12 26.07 -4.27
C PRO A 74 18.86 25.95 -5.14
N GLU A 75 18.24 27.08 -5.49
CA GLU A 75 17.05 27.11 -6.33
C GLU A 75 17.36 26.67 -7.77
N GLU A 76 18.51 27.08 -8.31
CA GLU A 76 18.98 26.67 -9.65
C GLU A 76 19.41 25.20 -9.67
N PHE A 77 19.96 24.71 -8.54
CA PHE A 77 20.28 23.30 -8.37
C PHE A 77 19.02 22.44 -8.39
N SER A 78 17.98 22.85 -7.65
CA SER A 78 16.68 22.19 -7.66
C SER A 78 16.07 22.13 -9.08
N GLU A 79 16.05 23.27 -9.80
CA GLU A 79 15.56 23.30 -11.18
C GLU A 79 16.38 22.39 -12.10
N THR A 80 17.70 22.34 -11.90
CA THR A 80 18.59 21.47 -12.68
C THR A 80 18.26 20.00 -12.46
N MET A 81 17.98 19.60 -11.22
CA MET A 81 17.59 18.22 -10.90
C MET A 81 16.23 17.86 -11.48
N ASP A 82 15.25 18.76 -11.46
CA ASP A 82 13.95 18.55 -12.10
C ASP A 82 14.10 18.28 -13.60
N VAL A 83 14.88 19.11 -14.29
CA VAL A 83 15.11 18.97 -15.72
C VAL A 83 15.87 17.68 -16.01
N LEU A 84 16.87 17.34 -15.20
CA LEU A 84 17.64 16.10 -15.36
C LEU A 84 16.75 14.86 -15.15
N SER A 85 15.81 14.92 -14.20
CA SER A 85 14.83 13.86 -13.95
C SER A 85 13.95 13.61 -15.18
N LEU A 86 13.38 14.67 -15.77
CA LEU A 86 12.59 14.58 -17.01
C LEU A 86 13.39 14.05 -18.20
N LEU A 87 14.67 14.41 -18.30
CA LEU A 87 15.55 13.88 -19.33
C LEU A 87 15.88 12.40 -19.12
N ALA A 88 16.06 11.98 -17.87
CA ALA A 88 16.29 10.58 -17.51
C ALA A 88 15.06 9.73 -17.83
N GLU A 89 13.86 10.21 -17.47
CA GLU A 89 12.59 9.55 -17.77
C GLU A 89 12.40 9.34 -19.28
N GLU A 90 12.56 10.40 -20.08
CA GLU A 90 12.49 10.32 -21.55
C GLU A 90 13.57 9.38 -22.13
N ALA A 91 14.70 9.24 -21.44
CA ALA A 91 15.78 8.34 -21.83
C ALA A 91 15.53 6.87 -21.43
N GLY A 92 14.51 6.56 -20.61
CA GLY A 92 14.29 5.22 -20.05
C GLY A 92 15.23 4.91 -18.87
N ALA A 93 15.58 5.93 -18.10
CA ALA A 93 16.53 5.90 -17.00
C ALA A 93 15.97 6.67 -15.78
N HIS A 94 16.69 6.68 -14.67
CA HIS A 94 16.36 7.50 -13.50
C HIS A 94 17.56 7.93 -12.71
N ILE A 95 17.39 8.93 -11.86
CA ILE A 95 18.40 9.35 -10.88
C ILE A 95 18.32 8.42 -9.67
N GLU A 96 19.35 7.58 -9.45
CA GLU A 96 19.45 6.64 -8.32
C GLU A 96 19.91 7.34 -7.03
N ASN A 97 20.80 8.32 -7.13
CA ASN A 97 21.31 9.06 -5.98
C ASN A 97 21.80 10.45 -6.39
N VAL A 98 21.75 11.41 -5.46
CA VAL A 98 22.31 12.75 -5.63
C VAL A 98 23.14 13.12 -4.41
N ASP A 99 24.46 13.15 -4.58
CA ASP A 99 25.37 13.67 -3.56
C ASP A 99 25.60 15.17 -3.78
N THR A 100 25.46 15.99 -2.73
CA THR A 100 25.61 17.45 -2.82
C THR A 100 26.66 17.98 -1.85
N TRP A 101 27.45 18.97 -2.30
CA TRP A 101 28.47 19.64 -1.50
C TRP A 101 28.41 21.16 -1.67
N SER A 102 28.81 21.90 -0.64
CA SER A 102 29.00 23.36 -0.75
C SER A 102 30.22 23.71 -1.62
N ALA A 103 30.01 24.60 -2.58
CA ALA A 103 31.00 25.09 -3.54
C ALA A 103 31.56 26.49 -3.20
N GLY A 104 31.27 27.03 -2.01
CA GLY A 104 31.69 28.38 -1.61
C GLY A 104 30.64 29.08 -0.75
N ASP A 105 30.59 30.41 -0.84
CA ASP A 105 29.85 31.27 0.10
C ASP A 105 28.32 31.07 0.08
N ASP A 106 27.72 30.51 -0.99
CA ASP A 106 26.31 30.06 -1.02
C ASP A 106 25.98 29.08 -2.18
N GLY A 107 26.99 28.60 -2.93
CA GLY A 107 26.78 27.73 -4.10
C GLY A 107 26.81 26.23 -3.76
N LEU A 108 26.07 25.43 -4.53
CA LEU A 108 26.05 23.97 -4.47
C LEU A 108 26.73 23.36 -5.72
N VAL A 109 27.41 22.25 -5.49
CA VAL A 109 27.88 21.32 -6.52
C VAL A 109 27.33 19.95 -6.20
N GLY A 110 26.87 19.21 -7.20
CA GLY A 110 26.25 17.90 -7.00
C GLY A 110 26.73 16.86 -7.98
N MET A 111 26.54 15.60 -7.61
CA MET A 111 26.78 14.44 -8.45
C MET A 111 25.52 13.59 -8.43
N ALA A 112 24.85 13.51 -9.58
CA ALA A 112 23.72 12.64 -9.80
C ALA A 112 24.20 11.34 -10.47
N THR A 113 23.85 10.21 -9.89
CA THR A 113 24.04 8.89 -10.51
C THR A 113 22.74 8.54 -11.22
N ILE A 114 22.81 8.31 -12.52
CA ILE A 114 21.69 7.96 -13.38
C ILE A 114 21.83 6.50 -13.78
N ARG A 115 20.76 5.72 -13.67
CA ARG A 115 20.77 4.30 -13.92
C ARG A 115 19.73 3.91 -14.96
N GLU A 116 20.05 2.92 -15.78
CA GLU A 116 19.13 2.29 -16.71
C GLU A 116 17.98 1.64 -15.95
N GLY A 117 16.79 1.68 -16.56
CA GLY A 117 15.54 1.33 -15.92
C GLY A 117 14.82 2.58 -15.48
N SER A 118 13.49 2.54 -15.49
CA SER A 118 12.71 3.56 -14.81
C SER A 118 13.18 3.65 -13.36
N MET A 119 12.97 4.81 -12.73
CA MET A 119 13.01 4.90 -11.27
C MET A 119 12.11 3.75 -10.79
N LEU A 120 12.24 3.32 -9.55
CA LEU A 120 11.09 2.64 -8.95
C LEU A 120 9.92 3.65 -8.81
N THR A 121 9.50 4.32 -9.89
CA THR A 121 8.10 4.34 -10.29
C THR A 121 7.68 2.87 -10.34
N ALA A 122 7.35 2.32 -9.19
CA ALA A 122 6.44 1.19 -9.14
C ALA A 122 5.03 1.65 -9.62
N ASP A 123 4.94 2.49 -10.65
CA ASP A 123 3.71 3.11 -11.15
C ASP A 123 2.86 2.14 -11.95
N ASN A 124 3.40 0.99 -12.40
CA ASN A 124 2.62 0.05 -13.20
C ASN A 124 2.24 -1.20 -12.39
N GLY A 125 1.35 -1.02 -11.41
CA GLY A 125 0.52 -2.14 -10.95
C GLY A 125 0.83 -2.74 -9.57
N HIS A 126 1.34 -1.97 -8.60
CA HIS A 126 1.45 -2.47 -7.22
C HIS A 126 0.08 -2.72 -6.59
N ILE A 127 -0.35 -3.97 -6.58
CA ILE A 127 -1.62 -4.36 -5.98
C ILE A 127 -1.45 -4.73 -4.51
N VAL A 128 -2.44 -4.37 -3.70
CA VAL A 128 -2.55 -4.68 -2.28
C VAL A 128 -3.75 -5.60 -2.08
N ILE A 129 -3.50 -6.78 -1.53
CA ILE A 129 -4.50 -7.85 -1.37
C ILE A 129 -4.75 -8.09 0.11
N GLY A 130 -6.00 -7.96 0.54
CA GLY A 130 -6.40 -8.32 1.90
C GLY A 130 -6.84 -9.77 1.98
N THR A 131 -6.24 -10.56 2.86
CA THR A 131 -6.75 -11.93 3.09
C THR A 131 -7.98 -11.91 3.97
N ALA A 132 -8.88 -12.87 3.80
CA ALA A 132 -10.03 -13.06 4.67
C ALA A 132 -10.38 -14.55 4.78
N GLY A 133 -10.97 -14.98 5.89
CA GLY A 133 -11.40 -16.37 6.11
C GLY A 133 -11.27 -16.84 7.56
N HIS A 134 -11.80 -18.01 7.87
CA HIS A 134 -11.82 -18.55 9.24
C HIS A 134 -10.41 -18.81 9.79
N VAL A 135 -10.30 -18.97 11.11
CA VAL A 135 -9.09 -19.49 11.74
C VAL A 135 -8.84 -20.90 11.19
N ASP A 136 -7.59 -21.28 10.97
CA ASP A 136 -7.19 -22.57 10.40
C ASP A 136 -7.53 -22.81 8.92
N HIS A 137 -8.10 -21.84 8.19
CA HIS A 137 -8.26 -21.95 6.73
C HIS A 137 -6.97 -21.75 5.92
N GLY A 138 -5.82 -21.59 6.58
CA GLY A 138 -4.52 -21.51 5.90
C GLY A 138 -4.23 -20.19 5.18
N LYS A 139 -4.86 -19.08 5.55
CA LYS A 139 -4.61 -17.73 4.97
C LYS A 139 -3.12 -17.36 5.03
N SER A 140 -2.58 -17.31 6.23
CA SER A 140 -1.20 -16.90 6.51
C SER A 140 -0.20 -17.91 5.92
N THR A 141 -0.52 -19.20 5.94
CA THR A 141 0.28 -20.25 5.30
C THR A 141 0.33 -20.07 3.78
N LEU A 142 -0.81 -19.79 3.14
CA LEU A 142 -0.88 -19.51 1.71
C LEU A 142 -0.05 -18.28 1.34
N VAL A 143 -0.22 -17.16 2.07
CA VAL A 143 0.57 -15.94 1.84
C VAL A 143 2.06 -16.19 2.05
N GLY A 144 2.43 -16.90 3.12
CA GLY A 144 3.82 -17.26 3.39
C GLY A 144 4.44 -18.06 2.24
N SER A 145 3.71 -19.05 1.73
CA SER A 145 4.14 -19.88 0.60
C SER A 145 4.29 -19.09 -0.71
N LEU A 146 3.41 -18.13 -0.98
CA LEU A 146 3.52 -17.25 -2.15
C LEU A 146 4.76 -16.35 -2.07
N VAL A 147 5.02 -15.80 -0.88
CA VAL A 147 6.10 -14.82 -0.68
C VAL A 147 7.48 -15.45 -0.68
N THR A 148 7.61 -16.71 -0.25
CA THR A 148 8.87 -17.46 -0.31
C THR A 148 9.01 -18.32 -1.56
N GLY A 149 7.91 -18.76 -2.14
CA GLY A 149 7.89 -19.79 -3.18
C GLY A 149 8.19 -21.18 -2.62
N GLU A 150 8.23 -21.33 -1.30
CA GLU A 150 8.49 -22.60 -0.63
C GLU A 150 7.18 -23.25 -0.19
N PRO A 151 7.03 -24.58 -0.36
CA PRO A 151 5.89 -25.30 0.19
C PRO A 151 5.94 -25.31 1.72
N ASP A 152 4.77 -25.28 2.34
CA ASP A 152 4.62 -25.46 3.78
C ASP A 152 4.88 -26.90 4.20
N ASP A 153 5.35 -27.10 5.44
CA ASP A 153 5.57 -28.42 6.01
C ASP A 153 4.29 -29.06 6.59
N GLY A 154 3.17 -28.34 6.58
CA GLY A 154 1.89 -28.76 7.14
C GLY A 154 1.73 -28.38 8.62
N ASP A 155 2.80 -27.91 9.27
CA ASP A 155 2.81 -27.43 10.65
C ASP A 155 2.89 -25.88 10.72
N GLY A 156 2.77 -25.21 9.56
CA GLY A 156 2.75 -23.76 9.45
C GLY A 156 4.14 -23.13 9.45
N PHE A 157 5.15 -23.82 8.92
CA PHE A 157 6.47 -23.25 8.68
C PHE A 157 6.41 -21.89 7.97
N THR A 158 5.65 -21.80 6.89
CA THR A 158 5.51 -20.57 6.10
C THR A 158 4.69 -19.50 6.83
N ARG A 159 3.74 -19.88 7.68
CA ARG A 159 3.02 -18.93 8.56
C ARG A 159 3.99 -18.21 9.49
N SER A 160 5.00 -18.92 10.01
CA SER A 160 5.93 -18.35 11.01
C SER A 160 6.69 -17.10 10.51
N PHE A 161 6.77 -16.93 9.18
CA PHE A 161 7.34 -15.73 8.54
C PHE A 161 6.48 -14.47 8.70
N LEU A 162 5.18 -14.64 8.94
CA LEU A 162 4.20 -13.58 9.11
C LEU A 162 3.90 -13.27 10.57
N ASP A 163 4.26 -14.17 11.49
CA ASP A 163 4.08 -13.98 12.92
C ASP A 163 5.07 -12.90 13.42
N VAL A 164 4.55 -11.75 13.82
CA VAL A 164 5.31 -10.56 14.25
C VAL A 164 5.57 -10.60 15.75
N GLN A 165 4.66 -11.21 16.52
CA GLN A 165 4.71 -11.24 17.97
C GLN A 165 5.16 -12.61 18.52
N PRO A 166 5.97 -12.67 19.60
CA PRO A 166 6.42 -13.93 20.19
C PRO A 166 5.29 -14.90 20.58
N HIS A 167 4.13 -14.37 20.98
CA HIS A 167 2.97 -15.17 21.36
C HIS A 167 2.17 -15.70 20.17
N GLU A 168 2.31 -15.11 18.98
CA GLU A 168 1.73 -15.66 17.73
C GLU A 168 2.46 -16.95 17.37
N VAL A 169 3.79 -16.93 17.43
CA VAL A 169 4.65 -18.10 17.19
C VAL A 169 4.39 -19.22 18.21
N GLU A 170 4.29 -18.88 19.51
CA GLU A 170 4.07 -19.87 20.58
C GLU A 170 2.70 -20.57 20.47
N ARG A 171 1.68 -19.84 20.01
CA ARG A 171 0.29 -20.35 19.96
C ARG A 171 -0.13 -20.83 18.58
N GLY A 172 0.63 -20.50 17.55
CA GLY A 172 0.28 -20.73 16.15
C GLY A 172 -0.95 -19.96 15.68
N LEU A 173 -1.20 -18.77 16.24
CA LEU A 173 -2.38 -17.95 15.96
C LEU A 173 -1.97 -16.50 15.73
N SER A 174 -2.29 -15.96 14.56
CA SER A 174 -2.08 -14.54 14.24
C SER A 174 -2.97 -13.64 15.12
N ALA A 175 -2.40 -12.55 15.63
CA ALA A 175 -3.00 -11.65 16.61
C ALA A 175 -3.08 -10.20 16.09
N ASP A 176 -2.13 -9.77 15.25
CA ASP A 176 -2.19 -8.48 14.56
C ASP A 176 -2.16 -8.65 13.04
N LEU A 177 -2.36 -7.54 12.32
CA LEU A 177 -2.13 -7.49 10.88
C LEU A 177 -0.65 -7.71 10.60
N SER A 178 -0.38 -8.66 9.71
CA SER A 178 0.95 -8.86 9.13
C SER A 178 0.96 -8.37 7.69
N TYR A 179 2.13 -7.88 7.29
CA TYR A 179 2.37 -7.34 5.95
C TYR A 179 3.44 -8.17 5.28
N ALA A 180 3.10 -8.70 4.11
CA ALA A 180 3.98 -9.51 3.28
C ALA A 180 4.06 -8.89 1.88
N VAL A 181 5.17 -9.08 1.18
CA VAL A 181 5.37 -8.52 -0.15
C VAL A 181 6.17 -9.48 -1.00
N TYR A 182 5.76 -9.67 -2.24
CA TYR A 182 6.61 -10.23 -3.29
C TYR A 182 6.42 -9.42 -4.56
N GLY A 183 7.11 -9.75 -5.64
CA GLY A 183 6.92 -9.05 -6.89
C GLY A 183 7.17 -9.91 -8.12
N PHE A 184 7.21 -9.25 -9.27
CA PHE A 184 7.51 -9.82 -10.58
C PHE A 184 8.53 -8.94 -11.28
N ASP A 185 9.43 -9.57 -12.02
CA ASP A 185 10.37 -8.87 -12.92
C ASP A 185 9.72 -8.54 -14.28
N GLU A 186 10.48 -7.89 -15.16
CA GLU A 186 10.07 -7.48 -16.51
C GLU A 186 9.59 -8.64 -17.40
N THR A 187 9.96 -9.88 -17.06
CA THR A 187 9.56 -11.08 -17.80
C THR A 187 8.28 -11.71 -17.26
N GLY A 188 7.79 -11.22 -16.12
CA GLY A 188 6.65 -11.76 -15.39
C GLY A 188 7.04 -12.90 -14.43
N ASP A 189 8.33 -13.14 -14.21
CA ASP A 189 8.80 -14.17 -13.29
C ASP A 189 8.77 -13.65 -11.84
N PRO A 190 8.33 -14.46 -10.85
CA PRO A 190 8.17 -13.97 -9.48
C PRO A 190 9.51 -13.72 -8.76
N VAL A 191 9.68 -12.51 -8.22
CA VAL A 191 10.76 -12.10 -7.33
C VAL A 191 10.33 -12.33 -5.88
N ARG A 192 10.94 -13.31 -5.23
CA ARG A 192 10.55 -13.79 -3.89
C ARG A 192 11.64 -13.61 -2.84
N MET A 193 11.26 -13.74 -1.57
CA MET A 193 12.19 -13.66 -0.45
C MET A 193 12.90 -15.00 -0.21
N ASP A 194 14.23 -14.97 -0.08
CA ASP A 194 15.01 -16.15 0.32
C ASP A 194 14.83 -16.46 1.83
N ASN A 195 14.74 -15.42 2.67
CA ASN A 195 14.45 -15.55 4.08
C ASN A 195 13.61 -14.36 4.59
N PRO A 196 12.31 -14.55 4.84
CA PRO A 196 11.40 -13.49 5.26
C PRO A 196 11.73 -12.80 6.59
N HIS A 197 12.57 -13.41 7.44
CA HIS A 197 13.06 -12.79 8.67
C HIS A 197 14.19 -11.79 8.44
N ARG A 198 14.83 -11.82 7.27
CA ARG A 198 15.88 -10.87 6.90
C ARG A 198 15.25 -9.63 6.28
N LYS A 199 15.38 -8.50 6.97
CA LYS A 199 14.90 -7.19 6.47
C LYS A 199 15.53 -6.81 5.11
N THR A 200 16.77 -7.23 4.87
CA THR A 200 17.47 -7.02 3.59
C THR A 200 16.79 -7.70 2.42
N ASP A 201 16.18 -8.87 2.64
CA ASP A 201 15.55 -9.64 1.56
C ASP A 201 14.24 -8.97 1.14
N ARG A 202 13.50 -8.38 2.10
CA ARG A 202 12.33 -7.54 1.79
C ARG A 202 12.71 -6.33 0.96
N ALA A 203 13.80 -5.64 1.34
CA ALA A 203 14.30 -4.50 0.58
C ALA A 203 14.74 -4.90 -0.83
N ARG A 204 15.40 -6.06 -0.99
CA ARG A 204 15.80 -6.60 -2.30
C ARG A 204 14.60 -6.79 -3.22
N VAL A 205 13.54 -7.42 -2.73
CA VAL A 205 12.32 -7.64 -3.54
C VAL A 205 11.70 -6.32 -3.99
N VAL A 206 11.64 -5.32 -3.09
CA VAL A 206 11.14 -3.98 -3.44
C VAL A 206 12.03 -3.27 -4.47
N GLN A 207 13.33 -3.58 -4.48
CA GLN A 207 14.30 -2.98 -5.40
C GLN A 207 14.33 -3.65 -6.78
N GLU A 208 14.18 -4.97 -6.83
CA GLU A 208 14.37 -5.77 -8.05
C GLU A 208 13.07 -6.02 -8.81
N ALA A 209 11.91 -5.87 -8.18
CA ALA A 209 10.63 -6.13 -8.84
C ALA A 209 10.10 -4.90 -9.58
N ASP A 210 9.76 -5.09 -10.85
CA ASP A 210 9.04 -4.12 -11.68
C ASP A 210 7.59 -3.95 -11.21
N ARG A 211 7.02 -5.01 -10.67
CA ARG A 211 5.65 -5.03 -10.17
C ARG A 211 5.57 -5.70 -8.82
N LEU A 212 4.88 -5.06 -7.87
CA LEU A 212 4.76 -5.54 -6.50
C LEU A 212 3.36 -6.10 -6.21
N VAL A 213 3.31 -7.07 -5.31
CA VAL A 213 2.08 -7.57 -4.68
C VAL A 213 2.30 -7.56 -3.18
N SER A 214 1.56 -6.69 -2.50
CA SER A 214 1.55 -6.67 -1.04
C SER A 214 0.32 -7.38 -0.50
N PHE A 215 0.49 -8.11 0.59
CA PHE A 215 -0.60 -8.73 1.33
C PHE A 215 -0.80 -8.02 2.67
N VAL A 216 -2.06 -7.72 2.98
CA VAL A 216 -2.53 -7.42 4.32
C VAL A 216 -3.17 -8.71 4.85
N ASP A 217 -2.39 -9.51 5.55
CA ASP A 217 -2.91 -10.77 6.10
C ASP A 217 -3.72 -10.50 7.37
N THR A 218 -5.00 -10.86 7.33
CA THR A 218 -5.94 -10.60 8.42
C THR A 218 -6.13 -11.80 9.34
N VAL A 219 -6.45 -11.49 10.59
CA VAL A 219 -6.72 -12.51 11.60
C VAL A 219 -8.04 -13.24 11.27
N GLY A 220 -8.05 -14.57 11.43
CA GLY A 220 -9.24 -15.40 11.17
C GLY A 220 -10.11 -15.72 12.37
N HIS A 221 -9.65 -15.41 13.58
CA HIS A 221 -10.29 -15.84 14.82
C HIS A 221 -11.40 -14.86 15.26
N GLU A 222 -12.61 -15.35 15.56
CA GLU A 222 -13.83 -14.53 15.77
C GLU A 222 -13.66 -13.37 16.79
N PRO A 223 -13.04 -13.58 17.98
CA PRO A 223 -12.68 -12.49 18.90
C PRO A 223 -11.85 -11.34 18.33
N TRP A 224 -11.13 -11.56 17.23
CA TRP A 224 -10.17 -10.63 16.63
C TRP A 224 -10.73 -9.98 15.36
N LEU A 225 -12.03 -10.09 15.11
CA LEU A 225 -12.71 -9.46 13.97
C LEU A 225 -12.42 -7.96 13.86
N ARG A 226 -12.17 -7.29 14.98
CA ARG A 226 -11.75 -5.87 15.00
C ARG A 226 -10.46 -5.64 14.17
N THR A 227 -9.52 -6.56 14.28
CA THR A 227 -8.26 -6.54 13.52
C THR A 227 -8.50 -6.85 12.05
N THR A 228 -9.39 -7.80 11.75
CA THR A 228 -9.81 -8.09 10.36
C THR A 228 -10.45 -6.89 9.70
N ILE A 229 -11.41 -6.24 10.36
CA ILE A 229 -12.08 -5.03 9.84
C ILE A 229 -11.07 -3.92 9.60
N ARG A 230 -10.12 -3.71 10.53
CA ARG A 230 -9.01 -2.76 10.35
C ARG A 230 -8.23 -3.04 9.06
N GLY A 231 -7.86 -4.30 8.80
CA GLY A 231 -7.08 -4.67 7.62
C GLY A 231 -7.87 -4.52 6.33
N LEU A 232 -9.17 -4.87 6.34
CA LEU A 232 -10.00 -4.83 5.15
C LEU A 232 -10.50 -3.41 4.80
N VAL A 233 -10.83 -2.60 5.80
CA VAL A 233 -11.40 -1.26 5.60
C VAL A 233 -10.33 -0.18 5.57
N GLY A 234 -9.26 -0.32 6.37
CA GLY A 234 -8.32 0.77 6.62
C GLY A 234 -7.01 0.73 5.82
N GLN A 235 -6.90 -0.12 4.79
CA GLN A 235 -5.63 -0.34 4.07
C GLN A 235 -5.70 -0.10 2.55
N LYS A 236 -6.78 0.53 2.04
CA LYS A 236 -7.01 0.79 0.60
C LYS A 236 -6.62 -0.41 -0.28
N LEU A 237 -7.29 -1.53 -0.01
CA LEU A 237 -7.06 -2.78 -0.73
C LEU A 237 -7.55 -2.68 -2.17
N ASP A 238 -6.84 -3.33 -3.09
CA ASP A 238 -7.31 -3.53 -4.47
C ASP A 238 -8.20 -4.77 -4.55
N TYR A 239 -7.81 -5.86 -3.87
CA TYR A 239 -8.49 -7.14 -3.98
C TYR A 239 -8.66 -7.83 -2.63
N GLY A 240 -9.73 -8.63 -2.51
CA GLY A 240 -9.94 -9.54 -1.39
C GLY A 240 -9.57 -10.98 -1.77
N LEU A 241 -8.81 -11.67 -0.92
CA LEU A 241 -8.51 -13.10 -1.06
C LEU A 241 -9.20 -13.89 0.06
N LEU A 242 -10.34 -14.50 -0.24
CA LEU A 242 -11.13 -15.30 0.70
C LEU A 242 -10.65 -16.77 0.71
N ALA A 243 -9.97 -17.18 1.77
CA ALA A 243 -9.54 -18.56 1.97
C ALA A 243 -10.63 -19.42 2.61
N VAL A 244 -10.95 -20.54 1.97
CA VAL A 244 -11.89 -21.56 2.45
C VAL A 244 -11.23 -22.93 2.39
N ALA A 245 -11.05 -23.58 3.54
CA ALA A 245 -10.37 -24.87 3.56
C ALA A 245 -11.26 -25.99 3.01
N ALA A 246 -10.70 -26.91 2.23
CA ALA A 246 -11.42 -28.01 1.63
C ALA A 246 -11.88 -29.09 2.65
N ASP A 247 -11.22 -29.16 3.81
CA ASP A 247 -11.58 -30.03 4.93
C ASP A 247 -12.80 -29.50 5.72
N ASP A 248 -12.97 -28.19 5.81
CA ASP A 248 -14.04 -27.56 6.60
C ASP A 248 -15.20 -27.03 5.74
N GLY A 249 -14.90 -26.33 4.64
CA GLY A 249 -15.87 -25.64 3.81
C GLY A 249 -16.31 -24.26 4.35
N PRO A 250 -17.38 -23.64 3.80
CA PRO A 250 -17.79 -22.30 4.19
C PRO A 250 -18.40 -22.23 5.61
N THR A 251 -17.67 -21.59 6.52
CA THR A 251 -18.09 -21.39 7.92
C THR A 251 -18.91 -20.12 8.14
N LYS A 252 -19.45 -19.92 9.36
CA LYS A 252 -20.07 -18.64 9.76
C LYS A 252 -19.10 -17.46 9.56
N THR A 253 -17.85 -17.58 10.02
CA THR A 253 -16.81 -16.56 9.83
C THR A 253 -16.54 -16.28 8.36
N THR A 254 -16.60 -17.32 7.51
CA THR A 254 -16.46 -17.15 6.04
C THR A 254 -17.55 -16.21 5.49
N ARG A 255 -18.82 -16.42 5.88
CA ARG A 255 -19.93 -15.54 5.47
C ARG A 255 -19.76 -14.11 5.99
N GLU A 256 -19.26 -13.97 7.23
CA GLU A 256 -19.03 -12.65 7.83
C GLU A 256 -17.93 -11.88 7.11
N HIS A 257 -16.81 -12.53 6.79
CA HIS A 257 -15.71 -11.91 6.06
C HIS A 257 -16.10 -11.58 4.62
N LEU A 258 -16.82 -12.48 3.94
CA LEU A 258 -17.41 -12.19 2.63
C LEU A 258 -18.30 -10.95 2.70
N GLY A 259 -19.17 -10.84 3.70
CA GLY A 259 -20.01 -9.66 3.90
C GLY A 259 -19.22 -8.35 4.02
N ILE A 260 -18.07 -8.36 4.70
CA ILE A 260 -17.19 -7.19 4.81
C ILE A 260 -16.57 -6.85 3.45
N LEU A 261 -15.98 -7.84 2.76
CA LEU A 261 -15.36 -7.65 1.44
C LEU A 261 -16.34 -7.06 0.42
N LEU A 262 -17.58 -7.55 0.44
CA LEU A 262 -18.64 -7.06 -0.44
C LEU A 262 -19.09 -5.65 -0.08
N ALA A 263 -19.17 -5.31 1.21
CA ALA A 263 -19.55 -3.96 1.63
C ALA A 263 -18.51 -2.89 1.28
N THR A 264 -17.24 -3.29 1.22
CA THR A 264 -16.14 -2.44 0.76
C THR A 264 -16.00 -2.42 -0.77
N ASP A 265 -16.91 -3.05 -1.52
CA ASP A 265 -16.85 -3.20 -2.99
C ASP A 265 -15.50 -3.72 -3.51
N LEU A 266 -14.87 -4.62 -2.73
CA LEU A 266 -13.61 -5.26 -3.12
C LEU A 266 -13.90 -6.45 -4.04
N PRO A 267 -13.36 -6.49 -5.27
CA PRO A 267 -13.37 -7.70 -6.07
C PRO A 267 -12.69 -8.81 -5.29
N THR A 268 -13.37 -9.94 -5.23
CA THR A 268 -13.00 -11.03 -4.35
C THR A 268 -12.58 -12.23 -5.19
N ILE A 269 -11.47 -12.85 -4.79
CA ILE A 269 -10.99 -14.15 -5.27
C ILE A 269 -11.17 -15.14 -4.13
N VAL A 270 -11.65 -16.35 -4.43
CA VAL A 270 -11.76 -17.42 -3.45
C VAL A 270 -10.67 -18.46 -3.68
N ALA A 271 -9.84 -18.69 -2.66
CA ALA A 271 -8.88 -19.78 -2.62
C ALA A 271 -9.46 -20.95 -1.80
N VAL A 272 -9.71 -22.07 -2.46
CA VAL A 272 -10.06 -23.34 -1.80
C VAL A 272 -8.77 -24.00 -1.35
N THR A 273 -8.40 -23.81 -0.09
CA THR A 273 -7.10 -24.23 0.46
C THR A 273 -7.13 -25.70 0.93
N LYS A 274 -5.95 -26.27 1.20
CA LYS A 274 -5.78 -27.63 1.73
C LYS A 274 -6.41 -28.74 0.88
N VAL A 275 -6.41 -28.59 -0.45
CA VAL A 275 -6.98 -29.61 -1.35
C VAL A 275 -6.23 -30.94 -1.31
N ASP A 276 -5.01 -30.95 -0.80
CA ASP A 276 -4.19 -32.13 -0.55
C ASP A 276 -4.66 -32.97 0.65
N ALA A 277 -5.37 -32.36 1.61
CA ALA A 277 -5.79 -33.01 2.85
C ALA A 277 -7.09 -33.83 2.72
N VAL A 278 -7.79 -33.72 1.58
CA VAL A 278 -9.11 -34.33 1.37
C VAL A 278 -9.20 -35.08 0.04
N SER A 279 -10.27 -35.86 -0.14
CA SER A 279 -10.51 -36.55 -1.42
C SER A 279 -10.97 -35.55 -2.51
N PRO A 280 -10.71 -35.84 -3.80
CA PRO A 280 -11.19 -34.99 -4.90
C PRO A 280 -12.71 -34.75 -4.88
N GLU A 281 -13.49 -35.73 -4.44
CA GLU A 281 -14.95 -35.59 -4.30
C GLU A 281 -15.31 -34.53 -3.27
N ARG A 282 -14.61 -34.49 -2.12
CA ARG A 282 -14.83 -33.48 -1.08
C ARG A 282 -14.49 -32.07 -1.58
N VAL A 283 -13.41 -31.92 -2.35
CA VAL A 283 -13.07 -30.61 -2.96
C VAL A 283 -14.22 -30.11 -3.84
N VAL A 284 -14.77 -30.98 -4.70
CA VAL A 284 -15.90 -30.63 -5.57
C VAL A 284 -17.18 -30.30 -4.79
N GLU A 285 -17.42 -30.96 -3.65
CA GLU A 285 -18.51 -30.62 -2.74
C GLU A 285 -18.35 -29.21 -2.16
N VAL A 286 -17.17 -28.90 -1.61
CA VAL A 286 -16.88 -27.58 -1.03
C VAL A 286 -16.99 -26.47 -2.07
N GLU A 287 -16.51 -26.69 -3.31
CA GLU A 287 -16.71 -25.72 -4.39
C GLU A 287 -18.20 -25.43 -4.63
N LYS A 288 -19.07 -26.45 -4.61
CA LYS A 288 -20.52 -26.24 -4.78
C LYS A 288 -21.13 -25.47 -3.61
N GLU A 289 -20.66 -25.71 -2.39
CA GLU A 289 -21.06 -24.97 -1.20
C GLU A 289 -20.67 -23.48 -1.34
N ILE A 290 -19.44 -23.19 -1.77
CA ILE A 290 -18.93 -21.83 -2.03
C ILE A 290 -19.75 -21.16 -3.14
N GLU A 291 -19.99 -21.85 -4.24
CA GLU A 291 -20.80 -21.29 -5.34
C GLU A 291 -22.22 -20.94 -4.89
N THR A 292 -22.82 -21.76 -4.03
CA THR A 292 -24.14 -21.49 -3.46
C THR A 292 -24.10 -20.24 -2.60
N LEU A 293 -23.11 -20.15 -1.70
CA LEU A 293 -22.89 -18.98 -0.87
C LEU A 293 -22.73 -17.69 -1.69
N LEU A 294 -21.93 -17.74 -2.77
CA LEU A 294 -21.71 -16.59 -3.65
C LEU A 294 -22.99 -16.17 -4.39
N ARG A 295 -23.77 -17.13 -4.89
CA ARG A 295 -25.04 -16.84 -5.55
C ARG A 295 -26.08 -16.23 -4.60
N ASP A 296 -26.09 -16.65 -3.33
CA ASP A 296 -26.99 -16.10 -2.31
C ASP A 296 -26.73 -14.60 -2.07
N VAL A 297 -25.49 -14.14 -2.28
CA VAL A 297 -25.10 -12.72 -2.21
C VAL A 297 -24.97 -12.07 -3.59
N GLN A 298 -25.65 -12.64 -4.60
CA GLN A 298 -25.73 -12.11 -5.97
C GLN A 298 -24.39 -12.00 -6.70
N LYS A 299 -23.43 -12.85 -6.35
CA LYS A 299 -22.13 -12.95 -7.03
C LYS A 299 -22.11 -14.14 -7.98
N THR A 300 -21.36 -14.01 -9.06
CA THR A 300 -21.23 -15.03 -10.11
C THR A 300 -19.91 -15.78 -9.93
N PRO A 301 -19.93 -17.06 -9.50
CA PRO A 301 -18.71 -17.82 -9.34
C PRO A 301 -18.10 -18.25 -10.69
N LEU A 302 -16.78 -18.16 -10.81
CA LEU A 302 -16.01 -18.57 -11.98
C LEU A 302 -14.90 -19.55 -11.56
N ARG A 303 -14.96 -20.80 -12.02
CA ARG A 303 -13.93 -21.81 -11.69
C ARG A 303 -12.70 -21.66 -12.58
N VAL A 304 -11.56 -21.33 -12.00
CA VAL A 304 -10.32 -21.12 -12.76
C VAL A 304 -9.85 -22.39 -13.46
N GLU A 305 -9.96 -23.56 -12.81
CA GLU A 305 -9.65 -24.87 -13.40
C GLU A 305 -10.36 -25.09 -14.76
N ARG A 306 -11.58 -24.54 -14.94
CA ARG A 306 -12.39 -24.75 -16.13
C ARG A 306 -12.17 -23.67 -17.20
N TYR A 307 -11.98 -22.42 -16.81
CA TYR A 307 -11.98 -21.27 -17.71
C TYR A 307 -10.60 -20.67 -17.95
N GLY A 308 -9.58 -21.07 -17.18
CA GLY A 308 -8.23 -20.54 -17.24
C GLY A 308 -8.07 -19.25 -16.43
N VAL A 309 -6.81 -18.93 -16.13
CA VAL A 309 -6.43 -17.78 -15.30
C VAL A 309 -6.66 -16.47 -16.04
N GLU A 310 -6.40 -16.43 -17.35
CA GLU A 310 -6.52 -15.23 -18.17
C GLU A 310 -7.99 -14.77 -18.26
N THR A 311 -8.91 -15.73 -18.41
CA THR A 311 -10.36 -15.45 -18.36
C THR A 311 -10.77 -14.98 -16.97
N ALA A 312 -10.23 -15.60 -15.91
CA ALA A 312 -10.52 -15.20 -14.54
C ALA A 312 -10.05 -13.77 -14.24
N ALA A 313 -8.87 -13.38 -14.71
CA ALA A 313 -8.32 -12.04 -14.58
C ALA A 313 -9.16 -11.00 -15.34
N GLY A 314 -9.56 -11.31 -16.58
CA GLY A 314 -10.35 -10.39 -17.41
C GLY A 314 -11.79 -10.21 -16.93
N GLU A 315 -12.38 -11.22 -16.32
CA GLU A 315 -13.76 -11.16 -15.82
C GLU A 315 -13.85 -10.71 -14.35
N LEU A 316 -12.76 -10.75 -13.57
CA LEU A 316 -12.78 -10.37 -12.16
C LEU A 316 -13.26 -8.93 -11.98
N ASN A 317 -14.34 -8.78 -11.24
CA ASN A 317 -14.91 -7.49 -10.86
C ASN A 317 -15.71 -7.65 -9.56
N GLU A 318 -16.47 -6.63 -9.16
CA GLU A 318 -17.30 -6.68 -7.96
C GLU A 318 -18.37 -7.78 -8.00
N THR A 319 -18.75 -8.29 -9.18
CA THR A 319 -19.79 -9.31 -9.36
C THR A 319 -19.24 -10.71 -9.62
N VAL A 320 -18.18 -10.84 -10.42
CA VAL A 320 -17.61 -12.14 -10.81
C VAL A 320 -16.49 -12.52 -9.86
N VAL A 321 -16.56 -13.73 -9.30
CA VAL A 321 -15.65 -14.21 -8.25
C VAL A 321 -14.93 -15.48 -8.73
N PRO A 322 -13.63 -15.38 -9.09
CA PRO A 322 -12.78 -16.53 -9.38
C PRO A 322 -12.63 -17.47 -8.18
N ILE A 323 -12.67 -18.77 -8.44
CA ILE A 323 -12.44 -19.84 -7.46
C ILE A 323 -11.23 -20.65 -7.93
N ILE A 324 -10.17 -20.65 -7.11
CA ILE A 324 -8.89 -21.34 -7.36
C ILE A 324 -8.68 -22.39 -6.28
N ARG A 325 -8.27 -23.60 -6.67
CA ARG A 325 -7.86 -24.65 -5.74
C ARG A 325 -6.40 -24.47 -5.37
N THR A 326 -6.08 -24.55 -4.09
CA THR A 326 -4.71 -24.34 -3.62
C THR A 326 -4.29 -25.33 -2.54
N SER A 327 -2.98 -25.61 -2.50
CA SER A 327 -2.34 -26.35 -1.41
C SER A 327 -0.99 -25.72 -1.13
N ALA A 328 -0.82 -25.17 0.08
CA ALA A 328 0.47 -24.67 0.54
C ALA A 328 1.50 -25.80 0.70
N VAL A 329 1.06 -27.01 1.04
CA VAL A 329 1.94 -28.16 1.27
C VAL A 329 2.41 -28.78 -0.06
N ARG A 330 1.50 -28.92 -1.03
CA ARG A 330 1.80 -29.54 -2.33
C ARG A 330 2.26 -28.52 -3.39
N GLY A 331 1.98 -27.25 -3.19
CA GLY A 331 2.21 -26.18 -4.18
C GLY A 331 1.10 -26.05 -5.23
N ASP A 332 -0.05 -26.68 -5.06
CA ASP A 332 -1.15 -26.57 -6.03
C ASP A 332 -1.65 -25.14 -6.13
N GLY A 333 -1.94 -24.69 -7.36
CA GLY A 333 -2.58 -23.40 -7.65
C GLY A 333 -1.74 -22.18 -7.32
N MET A 334 -0.47 -22.34 -6.91
CA MET A 334 0.44 -21.21 -6.65
C MET A 334 0.77 -20.48 -7.95
N ASP A 335 1.13 -21.21 -9.01
CA ASP A 335 1.38 -20.63 -10.33
C ASP A 335 0.14 -19.94 -10.91
N ASP A 336 -1.06 -20.48 -10.64
CA ASP A 336 -2.33 -19.87 -11.08
C ASP A 336 -2.59 -18.55 -10.34
N LEU A 337 -2.28 -18.49 -9.04
CA LEU A 337 -2.37 -17.26 -8.25
C LEU A 337 -1.33 -16.23 -8.68
N ASP A 338 -0.08 -16.65 -8.89
CA ASP A 338 0.99 -15.75 -9.36
C ASP A 338 0.62 -15.12 -10.70
N ARG A 339 0.20 -15.93 -11.68
CA ARG A 339 -0.28 -15.42 -12.98
C ARG A 339 -1.48 -14.50 -12.85
N LEU A 340 -2.43 -14.84 -11.96
CA LEU A 340 -3.57 -13.97 -11.71
C LEU A 340 -3.08 -12.62 -11.19
N PHE A 341 -2.27 -12.61 -10.13
CA PHE A 341 -1.79 -11.40 -9.47
C PHE A 341 -0.87 -10.55 -10.34
N GLU A 342 -0.09 -11.18 -11.22
CA GLU A 342 0.74 -10.51 -12.23
C GLU A 342 -0.12 -9.78 -13.28
N THR A 343 -1.30 -10.29 -13.61
CA THR A 343 -2.17 -9.70 -14.64
C THR A 343 -3.16 -8.64 -14.09
N LEU A 344 -3.54 -8.70 -12.81
CA LEU A 344 -4.63 -7.86 -12.27
C LEU A 344 -4.33 -6.36 -12.26
N PRO A 345 -5.17 -5.46 -12.78
CA PRO A 345 -4.85 -4.03 -12.76
C PRO A 345 -4.80 -3.46 -11.32
N LYS A 346 -3.99 -2.42 -11.09
CA LYS A 346 -4.17 -1.56 -9.90
C LYS A 346 -5.57 -0.97 -9.94
N ARG A 347 -6.30 -1.02 -8.82
CA ARG A 347 -7.59 -0.32 -8.70
C ARG A 347 -7.33 1.09 -8.21
N SER A 348 -7.78 2.07 -9.02
CA SER A 348 -7.85 3.52 -8.76
C SER A 348 -6.93 4.05 -7.66
N THR A 349 -5.85 4.70 -8.06
CA THR A 349 -5.14 5.68 -7.25
C THR A 349 -5.51 7.06 -7.80
N ASP A 350 -6.09 7.94 -6.99
CA ASP A 350 -6.13 9.37 -7.34
C ASP A 350 -4.72 9.93 -7.14
N GLU A 351 -3.78 9.54 -8.01
CA GLU A 351 -2.39 10.03 -7.94
C GLU A 351 -2.30 11.52 -8.27
N HIS A 352 -3.31 12.02 -8.99
CA HIS A 352 -3.46 13.41 -9.39
C HIS A 352 -4.22 14.25 -8.35
N SER A 353 -4.70 13.64 -7.25
CA SER A 353 -5.29 14.38 -6.15
C SER A 353 -4.24 14.77 -5.10
N GLU A 354 -4.66 15.60 -4.16
CA GLU A 354 -3.81 16.05 -3.08
C GLU A 354 -3.43 14.90 -2.13
N PHE A 355 -2.25 14.99 -1.53
CA PHE A 355 -1.74 13.95 -0.63
C PHE A 355 -2.68 13.70 0.55
N GLN A 356 -3.03 12.44 0.78
CA GLN A 356 -3.82 12.06 1.95
C GLN A 356 -3.34 10.73 2.49
N MET A 357 -3.13 10.64 3.80
CA MET A 357 -2.81 9.38 4.48
C MET A 357 -3.44 9.33 5.87
N TYR A 358 -4.27 8.32 6.13
CA TYR A 358 -4.73 8.02 7.48
C TYR A 358 -3.69 7.21 8.27
N ILE A 359 -3.46 7.61 9.52
CA ILE A 359 -2.50 6.98 10.43
C ILE A 359 -3.09 5.70 11.01
N ASP A 360 -2.42 4.57 10.76
CA ASP A 360 -2.78 3.26 11.27
C ASP A 360 -1.95 2.85 12.50
N ARG A 361 -0.65 3.14 12.48
CA ARG A 361 0.30 2.85 13.56
C ARG A 361 1.22 4.03 13.82
N THR A 362 1.74 4.09 15.03
CA THR A 362 2.74 5.07 15.43
C THR A 362 3.89 4.35 16.13
N TYR A 363 5.10 4.84 15.93
CA TYR A 363 6.33 4.30 16.50
C TYR A 363 7.22 5.42 17.00
N ASN A 364 7.90 5.19 18.13
CA ASN A 364 8.97 6.06 18.58
C ASN A 364 10.31 5.37 18.30
N VAL A 365 11.03 5.85 17.28
CA VAL A 365 12.29 5.25 16.86
C VAL A 365 13.46 6.08 17.37
N THR A 366 14.36 5.44 18.11
CA THR A 366 15.52 6.12 18.72
C THR A 366 16.39 6.80 17.66
N GLY A 367 16.60 8.11 17.79
CA GLY A 367 17.37 8.93 16.84
C GLY A 367 16.59 9.45 15.62
N VAL A 368 15.41 8.88 15.34
CA VAL A 368 14.51 9.31 14.26
C VAL A 368 13.40 10.19 14.81
N GLY A 369 12.73 9.77 15.89
CA GLY A 369 11.60 10.47 16.50
C GLY A 369 10.27 9.74 16.27
N ALA A 370 9.18 10.52 16.19
CA ALA A 370 7.84 10.02 15.89
C ALA A 370 7.76 9.52 14.44
N VAL A 371 7.19 8.33 14.23
CA VAL A 371 6.96 7.75 12.91
C VAL A 371 5.49 7.40 12.80
N ALA A 372 4.79 8.01 11.86
CA ALA A 372 3.41 7.67 11.51
C ALA A 372 3.43 6.64 10.36
N SER A 373 2.67 5.57 10.50
CA SER A 373 2.57 4.54 9.45
C SER A 373 1.12 4.32 9.02
N GLY A 374 0.92 4.15 7.72
CA GLY A 374 -0.38 3.99 7.09
C GLY A 374 -0.24 3.73 5.58
N THR A 375 -1.38 3.57 4.92
CA THR A 375 -1.45 3.51 3.46
C THR A 375 -1.74 4.91 2.93
N ILE A 376 -0.99 5.36 1.92
CA ILE A 376 -1.29 6.62 1.23
C ILE A 376 -2.60 6.44 0.46
N ASN A 377 -3.62 7.22 0.83
CA ASN A 377 -4.96 7.17 0.25
C ASN A 377 -4.99 7.86 -1.13
N ALA A 378 -4.29 8.99 -1.26
CA ALA A 378 -4.33 9.85 -2.43
C ALA A 378 -3.03 10.67 -2.55
N GLY A 379 -2.74 11.14 -3.76
CA GLY A 379 -1.58 11.99 -4.06
C GLY A 379 -0.21 11.36 -3.79
N THR A 380 0.77 12.22 -3.54
CA THR A 380 2.19 11.88 -3.40
C THR A 380 2.83 12.68 -2.28
N VAL A 381 3.78 12.08 -1.55
CA VAL A 381 4.58 12.73 -0.50
C VAL A 381 6.06 12.47 -0.73
N SER A 382 6.89 13.48 -0.48
CA SER A 382 8.34 13.43 -0.59
C SER A 382 9.04 13.81 0.73
N GLU A 383 10.28 13.38 0.88
CA GLU A 383 11.14 13.86 1.97
C GLU A 383 11.28 15.39 1.91
N GLY A 384 11.13 16.05 3.05
CA GLY A 384 11.15 17.51 3.18
C GLY A 384 9.78 18.18 3.08
N ASP A 385 8.72 17.47 2.67
CA ASP A 385 7.37 18.05 2.58
C ASP A 385 6.87 18.54 3.94
N GLU A 386 6.17 19.68 3.92
CA GLU A 386 5.40 20.18 5.06
C GLU A 386 3.95 19.71 4.94
N LEU A 387 3.42 19.14 6.02
CA LEU A 387 2.09 18.53 6.08
C LEU A 387 1.31 19.03 7.30
N LEU A 388 -0.01 18.86 7.26
CA LEU A 388 -0.89 18.99 8.41
C LEU A 388 -1.15 17.62 9.03
N LEU A 389 -0.92 17.50 10.34
CA LEU A 389 -1.26 16.33 11.15
C LEU A 389 -2.47 16.64 12.03
N GLY A 390 -3.52 15.82 11.94
CA GLY A 390 -4.69 15.97 12.79
C GLY A 390 -5.86 15.07 12.37
N PRO A 391 -7.06 15.25 12.92
CA PRO A 391 -7.36 16.23 13.95
C PRO A 391 -6.77 15.83 15.30
N MET A 392 -6.26 16.82 16.00
CA MET A 392 -5.88 16.75 17.40
C MET A 392 -7.14 16.61 18.26
N SER A 393 -6.98 16.38 19.58
CA SER A 393 -8.13 16.15 20.47
C SER A 393 -9.11 17.33 20.54
N ASP A 394 -8.65 18.54 20.22
CA ASP A 394 -9.45 19.76 20.17
C ASP A 394 -9.97 20.08 18.75
N GLY A 395 -9.73 19.21 17.77
CA GLY A 395 -10.10 19.41 16.38
C GLY A 395 -9.07 20.20 15.55
N SER A 396 -8.00 20.71 16.16
CA SER A 396 -6.98 21.45 15.40
C SER A 396 -6.08 20.53 14.57
N PHE A 397 -5.40 21.08 13.57
CA PHE A 397 -4.32 20.43 12.84
C PHE A 397 -2.99 21.12 13.16
N ARG A 398 -1.90 20.36 13.15
CA ARG A 398 -0.55 20.83 13.45
C ARG A 398 0.36 20.66 12.24
N GLU A 399 1.11 21.69 11.88
CA GLU A 399 2.17 21.59 10.87
C GLU A 399 3.29 20.65 11.34
N VAL A 400 3.69 19.72 10.47
CA VAL A 400 4.79 18.77 10.65
C VAL A 400 5.62 18.70 9.37
N GLU A 401 6.88 18.30 9.50
CA GLU A 401 7.80 18.13 8.38
C GLU A 401 8.14 16.65 8.19
N VAL A 402 8.12 16.18 6.95
CA VAL A 402 8.52 14.83 6.55
C VAL A 402 10.04 14.72 6.59
N ARG A 403 10.57 13.96 7.54
CA ARG A 403 12.02 13.77 7.70
C ARG A 403 12.58 12.64 6.84
N SER A 404 11.82 11.58 6.64
CA SER A 404 12.20 10.43 5.81
C SER A 404 10.99 9.52 5.61
N ILE A 405 10.93 8.83 4.48
CA ILE A 405 9.89 7.87 4.15
C ILE A 405 10.51 6.47 4.06
N GLU A 406 9.90 5.49 4.71
CA GLU A 406 10.32 4.09 4.66
C GLU A 406 9.18 3.17 4.18
N MET A 407 9.46 2.33 3.19
CA MET A 407 8.58 1.28 2.66
C MET A 407 9.24 -0.08 2.87
N HIS A 408 8.62 -0.98 3.64
CA HIS A 408 9.16 -2.32 3.92
C HIS A 408 10.64 -2.36 4.37
N TYR A 409 11.08 -1.41 5.20
CA TYR A 409 12.47 -1.24 5.67
C TYR A 409 13.47 -0.73 4.62
N HIS A 410 12.99 -0.27 3.48
CA HIS A 410 13.76 0.46 2.48
C HIS A 410 13.38 1.94 2.53
N ARG A 411 14.37 2.84 2.46
CA ARG A 411 14.12 4.28 2.38
C ARG A 411 13.81 4.68 0.96
N VAL A 412 12.83 5.54 0.79
CA VAL A 412 12.41 6.10 -0.50
C VAL A 412 12.31 7.61 -0.37
N ASP A 413 12.65 8.33 -1.43
CA ASP A 413 12.58 9.79 -1.43
C ASP A 413 11.15 10.29 -1.58
N THR A 414 10.33 9.54 -2.31
CA THR A 414 8.93 9.86 -2.62
C THR A 414 8.07 8.60 -2.56
N ALA A 415 6.82 8.74 -2.12
CA ALA A 415 5.83 7.68 -2.13
C ALA A 415 4.45 8.18 -2.59
N LYS A 416 3.72 7.33 -3.31
CA LYS A 416 2.42 7.65 -3.92
C LYS A 416 1.27 6.88 -3.30
N ALA A 417 0.04 7.23 -3.67
CA ALA A 417 -1.17 6.52 -3.31
C ALA A 417 -1.07 4.99 -3.52
N GLY A 418 -1.68 4.23 -2.63
CA GLY A 418 -1.64 2.76 -2.58
C GLY A 418 -0.40 2.17 -1.91
N ARG A 419 0.55 2.98 -1.43
CA ARG A 419 1.75 2.51 -0.72
C ARG A 419 1.56 2.50 0.78
N ILE A 420 2.01 1.40 1.41
CA ILE A 420 2.13 1.30 2.87
C ILE A 420 3.51 1.83 3.26
N VAL A 421 3.52 2.94 4.01
CA VAL A 421 4.75 3.64 4.37
C VAL A 421 4.82 3.91 5.87
N GLY A 422 6.04 4.14 6.35
CA GLY A 422 6.33 4.80 7.61
C GLY A 422 6.97 6.16 7.32
N ILE A 423 6.36 7.23 7.80
CA ILE A 423 6.80 8.61 7.62
C ILE A 423 7.35 9.10 8.96
N ALA A 424 8.65 9.38 9.01
CA ALA A 424 9.26 10.03 10.17
C ALA A 424 8.87 11.51 10.19
N LEU A 425 8.29 11.97 11.29
CA LEU A 425 7.76 13.33 11.43
C LEU A 425 8.60 14.16 12.38
N LYS A 426 8.82 15.42 12.01
CA LYS A 426 9.43 16.45 12.85
C LYS A 426 8.38 17.49 13.22
N GLY A 427 8.45 18.00 14.45
CA GLY A 427 7.48 18.96 14.99
C GLY A 427 6.37 18.35 15.87
N VAL A 428 6.41 17.03 16.09
CA VAL A 428 5.44 16.32 16.93
C VAL A 428 6.09 15.21 17.75
N ASP A 429 5.61 15.00 18.98
CA ASP A 429 5.99 13.86 19.79
C ASP A 429 5.12 12.64 19.46
N GLU A 430 5.68 11.44 19.53
CA GLU A 430 4.97 10.19 19.20
C GLU A 430 3.69 10.01 20.01
N SER A 431 3.67 10.44 21.28
CA SER A 431 2.51 10.35 22.17
C SER A 431 1.32 11.21 21.73
N GLU A 432 1.57 12.22 20.90
CA GLU A 432 0.54 13.09 20.35
C GLU A 432 -0.06 12.51 19.06
N VAL A 433 0.70 11.70 18.33
CA VAL A 433 0.25 11.01 17.12
C VAL A 433 -0.63 9.84 17.50
N LYS A 434 -1.88 9.84 17.02
CA LYS A 434 -2.85 8.78 17.31
C LYS A 434 -3.41 8.19 16.04
N ARG A 435 -3.70 6.89 16.12
CA ARG A 435 -4.49 6.20 15.10
C ARG A 435 -5.81 6.92 14.82
N GLY A 436 -6.21 6.95 13.55
CA GLY A 436 -7.39 7.64 13.05
C GLY A 436 -7.18 9.14 12.78
N MET A 437 -6.00 9.69 13.08
CA MET A 437 -5.57 10.98 12.51
C MET A 437 -5.19 10.79 11.03
N ALA A 438 -5.10 11.88 10.30
CA ALA A 438 -4.66 11.99 8.92
C ALA A 438 -3.44 12.92 8.80
N LEU A 439 -2.65 12.67 7.77
CA LEU A 439 -1.68 13.60 7.20
C LEU A 439 -2.26 14.14 5.89
N LEU A 440 -2.25 15.46 5.76
CA LEU A 440 -2.80 16.22 4.62
C LEU A 440 -1.75 17.25 4.15
N PRO A 441 -1.87 17.84 2.96
CA PRO A 441 -0.96 18.88 2.51
C PRO A 441 -1.06 20.10 3.42
N ARG A 442 0.04 20.85 3.54
CA ARG A 442 0.09 22.07 4.35
C ARG A 442 -1.04 23.07 4.04
N GLU A 443 -1.33 23.25 2.76
CA GLU A 443 -2.28 24.24 2.26
C GLU A 443 -3.74 23.79 2.34
N ALA A 444 -4.00 22.56 2.80
CA ALA A 444 -5.36 22.09 2.99
C ALA A 444 -6.05 22.84 4.14
N ASP A 445 -7.37 22.99 4.01
CA ASP A 445 -8.24 23.56 5.05
C ASP A 445 -9.23 22.48 5.53
N PRO A 446 -8.76 21.46 6.28
CA PRO A 446 -9.60 20.36 6.70
C PRO A 446 -10.63 20.79 7.76
N ASP A 447 -11.87 20.36 7.58
CA ASP A 447 -12.95 20.56 8.57
C ASP A 447 -13.30 19.23 9.27
N PRO A 448 -12.77 18.98 10.47
CA PRO A 448 -13.01 17.73 11.17
C PRO A 448 -14.36 17.74 11.89
N VAL A 449 -15.18 16.73 11.62
CA VAL A 449 -16.56 16.67 12.08
C VAL A 449 -16.73 15.74 13.29
N ARG A 450 -17.71 16.06 14.15
CA ARG A 450 -18.17 15.14 15.21
C ARG A 450 -19.35 14.30 14.78
N SER A 451 -20.11 14.73 13.78
CA SER A 451 -21.26 14.03 13.25
C SER A 451 -21.24 14.04 11.74
N PHE A 452 -21.86 13.03 11.15
CA PHE A 452 -22.10 12.94 9.70
C PHE A 452 -23.40 12.19 9.43
N GLU A 453 -24.00 12.43 8.28
CA GLU A 453 -25.12 11.64 7.78
C GLU A 453 -24.61 10.42 7.02
N ALA A 454 -25.23 9.27 7.23
CA ALA A 454 -24.85 8.05 6.55
C ALA A 454 -26.05 7.22 6.11
N GLU A 455 -25.92 6.59 4.95
CA GLU A 455 -26.76 5.47 4.56
C GLU A 455 -26.17 4.19 5.18
N VAL A 456 -26.96 3.45 5.93
CA VAL A 456 -26.53 2.23 6.63
C VAL A 456 -27.38 1.03 6.24
N MET A 457 -26.72 -0.12 6.06
CA MET A 457 -27.35 -1.43 5.91
C MET A 457 -27.07 -2.29 7.13
N VAL A 458 -28.12 -2.77 7.78
CA VAL A 458 -28.01 -3.64 8.96
C VAL A 458 -27.88 -5.08 8.51
N LEU A 459 -26.67 -5.64 8.53
CA LEU A 459 -26.44 -7.03 8.12
C LEU A 459 -27.00 -8.02 9.14
N ASN A 460 -26.74 -7.78 10.42
CA ASN A 460 -27.22 -8.64 11.50
C ASN A 460 -27.45 -7.81 12.77
N HIS A 461 -28.61 -7.99 13.40
CA HIS A 461 -28.92 -7.40 14.70
C HIS A 461 -30.00 -8.28 15.38
N PRO A 462 -29.97 -8.49 16.71
CA PRO A 462 -30.93 -9.38 17.36
C PRO A 462 -32.37 -8.86 17.33
N THR A 463 -32.56 -7.54 17.29
CA THR A 463 -33.88 -6.90 17.36
C THR A 463 -34.03 -5.75 16.36
N ARG A 464 -33.61 -4.54 16.74
CA ARG A 464 -33.66 -3.31 15.95
C ARG A 464 -32.65 -2.31 16.51
N ILE A 465 -32.12 -1.46 15.64
CA ILE A 465 -31.34 -0.28 16.00
C ILE A 465 -32.33 0.87 16.18
N THR A 466 -32.18 1.66 17.24
CA THR A 466 -33.00 2.83 17.54
C THR A 466 -32.10 3.98 17.97
N GLU A 467 -32.68 5.15 18.18
CA GLU A 467 -31.95 6.31 18.70
C GLU A 467 -31.18 6.00 19.99
N GLY A 468 -29.93 6.48 20.04
CA GLY A 468 -29.01 6.22 21.15
C GLY A 468 -28.28 4.87 21.07
N TYR A 469 -28.38 4.15 19.95
CA TYR A 469 -27.59 2.94 19.73
C TYR A 469 -26.10 3.28 19.64
N GLU A 470 -25.25 2.61 20.41
CA GLU A 470 -23.82 2.96 20.56
C GLU A 470 -22.87 1.87 20.02
N PRO A 471 -22.82 1.61 18.71
CA PRO A 471 -21.86 0.66 18.16
C PRO A 471 -20.46 1.26 18.09
N VAL A 472 -19.47 0.39 17.95
CA VAL A 472 -18.14 0.79 17.48
C VAL A 472 -18.17 0.87 15.97
N ILE A 473 -17.79 2.02 15.41
CA ILE A 473 -17.60 2.22 13.98
C ILE A 473 -16.12 2.09 13.61
N HIS A 474 -15.89 1.56 12.41
CA HIS A 474 -14.59 1.41 11.76
C HIS A 474 -14.65 2.11 10.42
N LEU A 475 -13.96 3.24 10.29
CA LEU A 475 -13.93 4.07 9.09
C LEU A 475 -12.46 4.36 8.77
N GLU A 476 -12.00 4.02 7.57
CA GLU A 476 -10.56 4.08 7.25
C GLU A 476 -9.73 3.40 8.36
N THR A 477 -8.75 4.08 8.97
CA THR A 477 -7.97 3.54 10.09
C THR A 477 -8.64 3.73 11.46
N LEU A 478 -9.67 4.57 11.59
CA LEU A 478 -10.26 4.92 12.88
C LEU A 478 -11.15 3.81 13.45
N SER A 479 -11.22 3.76 14.78
CA SER A 479 -12.16 2.89 15.50
C SER A 479 -12.64 3.59 16.76
N GLU A 480 -13.91 3.98 16.78
CA GLU A 480 -14.51 4.73 17.89
C GLU A 480 -15.97 4.33 18.11
N THR A 481 -16.45 4.44 19.34
CA THR A 481 -17.88 4.36 19.65
C THR A 481 -18.61 5.59 19.11
N ALA A 482 -19.63 5.37 18.31
CA ALA A 482 -20.51 6.43 17.82
C ALA A 482 -21.94 6.21 18.29
N VAL A 483 -22.74 7.27 18.26
CA VAL A 483 -24.17 7.24 18.59
C VAL A 483 -24.96 7.33 17.29
N PHE A 484 -25.92 6.42 17.11
CA PHE A 484 -26.77 6.35 15.93
C PHE A 484 -28.15 6.96 16.24
N SER A 485 -28.61 7.81 15.34
CA SER A 485 -29.93 8.44 15.34
C SER A 485 -30.63 8.19 14.00
N PRO A 486 -31.31 7.04 13.83
CA PRO A 486 -31.96 6.70 12.57
C PRO A 486 -33.14 7.62 12.26
N GLU A 487 -33.23 8.16 11.05
CA GLU A 487 -34.29 9.13 10.68
C GLU A 487 -35.70 8.52 10.79
N GLY A 488 -35.86 7.25 10.43
CA GLY A 488 -37.12 6.51 10.57
C GLY A 488 -37.45 6.06 12.00
N GLY A 489 -36.65 6.49 12.99
CA GLY A 489 -36.72 6.12 14.40
C GLY A 489 -36.26 4.69 14.72
N LYS A 490 -36.08 3.83 13.71
CA LYS A 490 -35.52 2.48 13.84
C LYS A 490 -34.97 1.94 12.52
N LEU A 491 -34.03 0.99 12.62
CA LEU A 491 -33.59 0.11 11.53
C LEU A 491 -33.70 -1.35 11.97
N LEU A 492 -34.22 -2.23 11.12
CA LEU A 492 -34.32 -3.67 11.36
C LEU A 492 -33.18 -4.43 10.64
N PRO A 493 -32.88 -5.68 11.04
CA PRO A 493 -31.97 -6.53 10.28
C PRO A 493 -32.44 -6.70 8.83
N GLY A 494 -31.52 -6.48 7.88
CA GLY A 494 -31.78 -6.47 6.44
C GLY A 494 -32.23 -5.13 5.88
N ASP A 495 -32.56 -4.14 6.74
CA ASP A 495 -32.94 -2.82 6.26
C ASP A 495 -31.72 -2.03 5.77
N THR A 496 -31.98 -1.17 4.79
CA THR A 496 -31.11 -0.04 4.45
C THR A 496 -31.85 1.25 4.79
N GLY A 497 -31.18 2.24 5.35
CA GLY A 497 -31.77 3.54 5.66
C GLY A 497 -30.76 4.57 6.17
N THR A 498 -31.22 5.82 6.30
CA THR A 498 -30.38 6.95 6.73
C THR A 498 -30.32 7.08 8.24
N THR A 499 -29.15 7.41 8.76
CA THR A 499 -28.91 7.72 10.18
C THR A 499 -27.87 8.83 10.31
N THR A 500 -28.08 9.73 11.27
CA THR A 500 -26.97 10.56 11.77
C THR A 500 -26.09 9.69 12.66
N VAL A 501 -24.77 9.82 12.48
CA VAL A 501 -23.75 9.12 13.27
C VAL A 501 -22.90 10.18 13.97
N GLU A 502 -22.83 10.13 15.30
CA GLU A 502 -22.05 11.09 16.11
C GLU A 502 -20.91 10.39 16.88
N PHE A 503 -19.68 10.84 16.68
CA PHE A 503 -18.50 10.39 17.42
C PHE A 503 -18.55 10.85 18.88
N LYS A 504 -18.44 9.88 19.81
CA LYS A 504 -18.66 10.13 21.24
C LYS A 504 -17.55 10.94 21.90
N PHE A 505 -16.30 10.85 21.43
CA PHE A 505 -15.16 11.37 22.18
C PHE A 505 -14.49 12.58 21.53
N ARG A 506 -14.22 12.53 20.22
CA ARG A 506 -13.49 13.60 19.50
C ARG A 506 -13.94 13.73 18.05
N PRO A 507 -13.70 14.89 17.40
CA PRO A 507 -13.91 15.02 15.97
C PRO A 507 -12.86 14.22 15.17
N TYR A 508 -13.23 13.87 13.93
CA TYR A 508 -12.38 13.15 12.98
C TYR A 508 -12.44 13.79 11.60
N PHE A 509 -11.39 13.61 10.81
CA PHE A 509 -11.41 13.97 9.40
C PHE A 509 -12.15 12.89 8.62
N VAL A 510 -13.35 13.22 8.16
CA VAL A 510 -14.27 12.32 7.45
C VAL A 510 -14.70 13.02 6.16
N GLU A 511 -14.86 12.25 5.10
CA GLU A 511 -15.26 12.74 3.79
C GLU A 511 -16.48 11.99 3.27
N GLU A 512 -17.25 12.64 2.41
CA GLU A 512 -18.36 12.02 1.71
C GLU A 512 -17.92 10.80 0.88
N GLY A 513 -18.77 9.79 0.80
CA GLY A 513 -18.50 8.55 0.09
C GLY A 513 -17.61 7.56 0.85
N GLN A 514 -16.99 7.96 1.96
CA GLN A 514 -16.21 7.04 2.79
C GLN A 514 -17.12 5.95 3.38
N ARG A 515 -16.60 4.73 3.43
CA ARG A 515 -17.34 3.57 3.92
C ARG A 515 -16.88 3.18 5.30
N PHE A 516 -17.81 2.68 6.09
CA PHE A 516 -17.53 2.20 7.43
C PHE A 516 -18.29 0.93 7.76
N VAL A 517 -17.74 0.18 8.71
CA VAL A 517 -18.38 -0.99 9.32
C VAL A 517 -18.70 -0.64 10.76
N PHE A 518 -19.91 -0.94 11.21
CA PHE A 518 -20.30 -0.76 12.61
C PHE A 518 -20.61 -2.10 13.27
N ARG A 519 -20.28 -2.22 14.56
CA ARG A 519 -20.50 -3.45 15.34
C ARG A 519 -20.77 -3.21 16.82
N GLU A 520 -21.55 -4.12 17.38
CA GLU A 520 -21.75 -4.29 18.83
C GLU A 520 -21.97 -5.79 19.12
N GLY A 521 -20.98 -6.47 19.72
CA GLY A 521 -21.07 -7.92 19.92
C GLY A 521 -21.23 -8.68 18.59
N SER A 522 -22.39 -9.33 18.40
CA SER A 522 -22.78 -10.02 17.17
C SER A 522 -23.51 -9.12 16.15
N SER A 523 -23.96 -7.94 16.58
CA SER A 523 -24.59 -6.96 15.71
C SER A 523 -23.56 -6.34 14.78
N LYS A 524 -23.88 -6.25 13.49
CA LYS A 524 -22.99 -5.80 12.43
C LYS A 524 -23.80 -5.11 11.35
N GLY A 525 -23.23 -4.06 10.80
CA GLY A 525 -23.72 -3.46 9.57
C GLY A 525 -22.65 -2.61 8.94
N VAL A 526 -23.01 -2.02 7.82
CA VAL A 526 -22.11 -1.24 6.98
C VAL A 526 -22.79 0.06 6.63
N GLY A 527 -22.00 1.08 6.33
CA GLY A 527 -22.55 2.35 5.90
C GLY A 527 -21.60 3.12 5.03
N THR A 528 -22.17 4.12 4.37
CA THR A 528 -21.49 5.07 3.51
C THR A 528 -21.82 6.47 4.01
N VAL A 529 -20.81 7.30 4.22
CA VAL A 529 -20.96 8.71 4.55
C VAL A 529 -21.63 9.41 3.37
N VAL A 530 -22.73 10.11 3.63
CA VAL A 530 -23.53 10.82 2.62
C VAL A 530 -23.27 12.31 2.66
N SER A 531 -23.19 12.89 3.86
CA SER A 531 -22.92 14.31 4.09
C SER A 531 -22.10 14.46 5.36
N VAL A 532 -21.15 15.40 5.35
CA VAL A 532 -20.41 15.86 6.53
C VAL A 532 -20.80 17.27 6.97
N ASP A 533 -21.70 17.93 6.22
CA ASP A 533 -22.26 19.24 6.56
C ASP A 533 -23.37 19.10 7.62
N ASP A 534 -23.40 20.03 8.58
CA ASP A 534 -24.44 20.17 9.62
C ASP A 534 -25.79 20.73 9.11
#